data_AF-A0A7G2ISN2-F1
#
_entry.id   AF-A0A7G2ISN2-F1
#
_cell.length_a   1.000
_cell.length_b   1.000
_cell.length_c   1.000
_cell.angle_alpha   90.00
_cell.angle_beta   90.00
_cell.angle_gamma   90.00
#
_symmetry.space_group_name_H-M   'P 1'
#
loop_
_entity.id
_entity.type
_entity.pdbx_description
1 polymer ?
#
loop_
_entity_poly.entity_id
_entity_poly.type
_entity_poly.pdbx_seq_one_letter_code
_entity_poly.pdbx_strand_id
1 'polypeptide(L)' 'MATARHRASNVLEIARDRHVEQALNETPEKLNRDRRLVLLSDPVTMARLHFRVWNSPDKYSSWVNYYQGLTLNPLALRKK' A
#
# COMPACT_ATOMS: atom_id res chain seq x y z
N MET A 1 -14.85 4.96 20.46
CA MET A 1 -15.18 3.76 19.66
C MET A 1 -16.46 4.06 18.91
N ALA A 2 -16.39 4.40 17.62
CA ALA A 2 -17.56 4.79 16.84
C ALA A 2 -18.11 3.59 16.04
N THR A 3 -19.41 3.38 16.21
CA THR A 3 -20.25 2.34 15.62
C THR A 3 -20.70 2.73 14.21
N ALA A 4 -20.22 2.00 13.20
CA ALA A 4 -20.87 1.91 11.88
C ALA A 4 -20.48 0.58 11.21
N ARG A 5 -20.93 -0.53 11.78
CA ARG A 5 -20.58 -1.91 11.37
C ARG A 5 -21.57 -2.57 10.40
N HIS A 6 -22.45 -1.83 9.71
CA HIS A 6 -23.50 -2.47 8.87
C HIS A 6 -23.73 -1.80 7.51
N ARG A 7 -22.67 -1.70 6.70
CA ARG A 7 -22.72 -1.79 5.22
C ARG A 7 -21.29 -1.91 4.72
N ALA A 8 -20.62 -2.99 5.09
CA ALA A 8 -19.47 -3.47 4.31
C ALA A 8 -20.01 -3.78 2.91
N SER A 9 -20.05 -2.77 2.05
CA SER A 9 -20.52 -2.93 0.69
C SER A 9 -19.52 -3.85 0.03
N ASN A 10 -19.94 -5.09 -0.27
CA ASN A 10 -19.10 -6.06 -0.97
C ASN A 10 -18.50 -5.45 -2.25
N VAL A 11 -19.25 -4.56 -2.90
CA VAL A 11 -18.77 -3.79 -4.06
C VAL A 11 -17.57 -2.89 -3.71
N LEU A 12 -17.59 -2.21 -2.57
CA LEU A 12 -16.45 -1.39 -2.13
C LEU A 12 -15.24 -2.26 -1.80
N GLU A 13 -15.46 -3.42 -1.16
CA GLU A 13 -14.38 -4.35 -0.83
C GLU A 13 -13.73 -4.94 -2.08
N ILE A 14 -14.53 -5.34 -3.06
CA ILE A 14 -14.05 -5.79 -4.38
C ILE A 14 -13.28 -4.68 -5.10
N ALA A 15 -13.79 -3.44 -5.08
CA ALA A 15 -13.10 -2.31 -5.69
C ALA A 15 -11.74 -2.04 -5.04
N ARG A 16 -11.67 -2.09 -3.69
CA ARG A 16 -10.41 -1.97 -2.94
C ARG A 16 -9.42 -3.06 -3.31
N ASP A 17 -9.86 -4.32 -3.32
CA ASP A 17 -8.99 -5.43 -3.67
C ASP A 17 -8.46 -5.32 -5.09
N ARG A 18 -9.29 -4.89 -6.05
CA ARG A 18 -8.84 -4.61 -7.43
C ARG A 18 -7.79 -3.51 -7.48
N HIS A 19 -7.95 -2.40 -6.75
CA HIS A 19 -6.95 -1.35 -6.71
C HIS A 19 -5.61 -1.84 -6.15
N VAL A 20 -5.64 -2.65 -5.09
CA VAL A 20 -4.43 -3.25 -4.51
C VAL A 20 -3.78 -4.20 -5.50
N GLU A 21 -4.54 -5.07 -6.16
CA GLU A 21 -4.01 -6.02 -7.15
C GLU A 21 -3.40 -5.31 -8.36
N GLN A 22 -4.07 -4.29 -8.89
CA GLN A 22 -3.55 -3.48 -9.99
C GLN A 22 -2.23 -2.81 -9.60
N ALA A 23 -2.15 -2.27 -8.39
CA ALA A 23 -0.91 -1.67 -7.89
C ALA A 23 0.21 -2.71 -7.78
N LEU A 24 -0.06 -3.88 -7.19
CA LEU A 24 0.94 -4.93 -6.97
C LEU A 24 1.42 -5.61 -8.26
N ASN A 25 0.60 -5.61 -9.32
CA ASN A 25 0.98 -6.11 -10.64
C ASN A 25 1.97 -5.17 -11.36
N GLU A 26 2.04 -3.92 -10.94
CA GLU A 26 3.00 -2.94 -11.46
C GLU A 26 4.22 -2.82 -10.56
N THR A 27 5.32 -2.28 -11.09
CA THR A 27 6.46 -1.90 -10.26
C THR A 27 6.15 -0.57 -9.56
N PRO A 28 6.68 -0.33 -8.34
CA PRO A 28 6.42 0.91 -7.59
C PRO A 28 6.80 2.19 -8.38
N GLU A 29 7.76 2.09 -9.29
CA GLU A 29 8.20 3.17 -10.19
C GLU A 29 7.15 3.53 -11.25
N LYS A 30 6.38 2.54 -11.73
CA LYS A 30 5.34 2.71 -12.75
C LYS A 30 4.03 3.26 -12.20
N LEU A 31 3.85 3.23 -10.88
CA LEU A 31 2.71 3.90 -10.25
C LEU A 31 2.81 5.41 -10.43
N ASN A 32 1.94 5.96 -11.28
CA ASN A 32 1.79 7.40 -11.46
C ASN A 32 1.25 8.08 -10.19
N ARG A 33 1.33 9.43 -10.17
CA ARG A 33 0.91 10.24 -9.01
C ARG A 33 -0.53 9.98 -8.59
N ASP A 34 -1.46 9.92 -9.54
CA ASP A 34 -2.88 9.79 -9.24
C ASP A 34 -3.21 8.43 -8.61
N ARG A 35 -2.59 7.34 -9.11
CA ARG A 35 -2.75 6.00 -8.52
C ARG A 35 -2.17 5.94 -7.11
N ARG A 36 -1.01 6.57 -6.87
CA ARG A 36 -0.45 6.67 -5.51
C ARG A 36 -1.40 7.42 -4.58
N LEU A 37 -1.98 8.53 -5.03
CA LEU A 37 -2.94 9.30 -4.24
C LEU A 37 -4.18 8.47 -3.92
N VAL A 38 -4.73 7.70 -4.87
CA VAL A 38 -5.86 6.81 -4.61
C VAL A 38 -5.51 5.78 -3.52
N LEU A 39 -4.37 5.09 -3.63
CA LEU A 39 -3.95 4.11 -2.64
C LEU A 39 -3.74 4.72 -1.24
N LEU A 40 -3.14 5.92 -1.18
CA LEU A 40 -2.87 6.63 0.08
C LEU A 40 -4.13 7.25 0.70
N SER A 41 -5.12 7.59 -0.12
CA SER A 41 -6.37 8.22 0.33
C SER A 41 -7.30 7.25 1.05
N ASP A 42 -7.20 5.94 0.76
CA ASP A 42 -7.98 4.91 1.43
C ASP A 42 -7.10 4.10 2.39
N PRO A 43 -7.25 4.28 3.72
CA PRO A 43 -6.41 3.60 4.70
C PRO A 43 -6.55 2.07 4.64
N VAL A 44 -7.69 1.53 4.18
CA VAL A 44 -7.88 0.08 4.03
C VAL A 44 -7.03 -0.46 2.88
N THR A 45 -7.06 0.24 1.75
CA THR A 45 -6.28 -0.10 0.56
C THR A 45 -4.77 -0.04 0.85
N MET A 46 -4.31 1.01 1.54
CA MET A 46 -2.90 1.13 1.97
C MET A 46 -2.48 0.01 2.93
N ALA A 47 -3.32 -0.30 3.93
CA ALA A 47 -3.03 -1.38 4.88
C ALA A 47 -2.94 -2.76 4.21
N ARG A 48 -3.82 -3.04 3.23
CA ARG A 48 -3.79 -4.29 2.46
C ARG A 48 -2.57 -4.40 1.57
N LEU A 49 -2.20 -3.31 0.89
CA LEU A 49 -0.99 -3.27 0.07
C LEU A 49 0.23 -3.57 0.94
N HIS A 50 0.37 -2.89 2.08
CA HIS A 50 1.44 -3.16 3.04
C HIS A 50 1.42 -4.62 3.52
N PHE A 51 0.27 -5.13 3.95
CA PHE A 51 0.17 -6.52 4.40
C PHE A 51 0.64 -7.50 3.32
N ARG A 52 0.18 -7.36 2.07
CA ARG A 52 0.54 -8.28 0.98
C ARG A 52 2.03 -8.23 0.63
N VAL A 53 2.63 -7.04 0.58
CA VAL A 53 4.07 -6.89 0.27
C VAL A 53 4.93 -7.54 1.35
N TRP A 54 4.65 -7.27 2.63
CA TRP A 54 5.48 -7.76 3.73
C TRP A 54 5.17 -9.20 4.16
N ASN A 55 3.97 -9.72 3.86
CA ASN A 55 3.63 -11.13 4.11
C ASN A 55 4.17 -12.07 3.01
N SER A 56 4.53 -11.53 1.84
CA SER A 56 5.07 -12.33 0.73
C SER A 56 6.17 -11.55 -0.01
N PRO A 57 7.29 -11.26 0.66
CA PRO A 57 8.36 -10.43 0.12
C PRO A 57 9.02 -11.04 -1.13
N ASP A 58 9.09 -12.37 -1.23
CA ASP A 58 9.65 -13.05 -2.40
C ASP A 58 8.81 -12.81 -3.66
N LYS A 59 7.48 -12.80 -3.52
CA LYS A 59 6.54 -12.57 -4.62
C LYS A 59 6.55 -11.11 -5.07
N TYR A 60 6.69 -10.18 -4.13
CA TYR A 60 6.69 -8.73 -4.40
C TYR A 60 8.08 -8.13 -4.20
N SER A 61 9.11 -8.83 -4.66
CA SER A 61 10.51 -8.44 -4.48
C SER A 61 10.82 -7.07 -5.10
N SER A 62 10.19 -6.72 -6.22
CA SER A 62 10.30 -5.39 -6.83
C SER A 62 9.89 -4.25 -5.89
N TRP A 63 8.86 -4.46 -5.06
CA TRP A 63 8.39 -3.50 -4.08
C TRP A 63 9.34 -3.38 -2.88
N VAL A 64 9.81 -4.52 -2.37
CA VAL A 64 10.74 -4.58 -1.24
C VAL A 64 12.09 -3.97 -1.62
N ASN A 65 12.63 -4.33 -2.78
CA ASN A 65 13.91 -3.83 -3.27
C ASN A 65 13.87 -2.31 -3.49
N TYR A 66 12.78 -1.81 -4.07
CA TYR A 66 12.58 -0.37 -4.24
C TYR A 66 12.60 0.36 -2.90
N TYR A 67 11.87 -0.16 -1.90
CA TYR A 67 11.84 0.41 -0.56
C TYR A 67 13.23 0.40 0.11
N GLN A 68 13.98 -0.70 -0.01
CA GLN A 68 15.34 -0.82 0.52
C GLN A 68 16.33 0.15 -0.15
N GLY A 69 16.09 0.48 -1.43
CA GLY A 69 16.88 1.47 -2.16
C GLY A 69 16.59 2.92 -1.80
N LEU A 70 15.55 3.19 -1.00
CA LEU A 70 15.23 4.56 -0.59
C LEU A 70 16.28 5.08 0.40
N THR A 71 16.86 6.24 0.08
CA THR A 71 17.78 6.94 0.97
C THR A 71 17.03 7.44 2.20
N LEU A 72 17.29 6.84 3.37
CA LEU A 72 16.73 7.29 4.64
C LEU A 72 17.24 8.69 4.98
N ASN A 73 16.34 9.56 5.42
CA ASN A 73 16.72 10.89 5.90
C ASN A 73 17.59 10.74 7.17
N PRO A 74 18.87 11.16 7.15
CA PRO A 74 19.76 11.01 8.31
C PRO A 74 19.28 11.82 9.53
N LEU A 75 18.48 12.88 9.31
CA LEU A 75 17.89 13.66 10.40
C LEU A 75 16.76 12.92 11.12
N ALA A 76 16.11 11.95 10.47
CA ALA A 76 15.03 11.15 11.07
C ALA A 76 15.54 10.13 12.09
N LEU A 77 16.82 9.75 11.99
CA LEU A 77 17.47 8.74 12.85
C LEU A 77 18.28 9.35 13.99
N ARG A 78 18.21 10.68 14.22
CA ARG A 78 18.92 11.32 15.34
C ARG A 78 18.41 10.74 16.67
N LYS A 79 19.20 9.83 17.23
CA LYS A 79 19.05 9.31 18.59
C LYS A 79 19.23 10.49 19.54
N LYS A 80 18.27 10.70 20.46
CA LYS A 80 18.44 11.59 21.61
C LYS A 80 19.60 11.11 22.48
#